data_AF-A0A6G6K3H3-F1
#
_entry.id   AF-A0A6G6K3H3-F1
#
_cell.length_a   1.000
_cell.length_b   1.000
_cell.length_c   1.000
_cell.angle_alpha   90.00
_cell.angle_beta   90.00
_cell.angle_gamma   90.00
#
_symmetry.space_group_name_H-M   'P 1'
#
loop_
_entity.id
_entity.type
_entity.pdbx_description
1 polymer ?
#
loop_
_entity_poly.entity_id
_entity_poly.type
_entity_poly.pdbx_seq_one_letter_code
_entity_poly.pdbx_strand_id
1 'polypeptide(L)'
;MFRRPKVILFCILMAIVCLVMVHLYLNWRPANPLRFRITAPRSVPSGGEGARMVDYPVTVENTSSATIRLIMAIPFPPKEKDGDEDEYDNPSIGEVRPPHRSAEPLAIIPPHGTCELIVSLVRDRSPEDLKGATMRYFTVTPSRAAFIRAVVRFQRDFAYLKINTLFPDESFDMHEAHIQFP
;
A
#
# COMPACT_ATOMS: atom_id res chain seq x y z
N MET A 1 -23.67 21.58 53.32
CA MET A 1 -23.89 21.01 51.96
C MET A 1 -22.54 20.68 51.32
N PHE A 2 -22.24 19.39 51.15
CA PHE A 2 -20.94 18.88 50.68
C PHE A 2 -20.66 19.28 49.22
N ARG A 3 -19.76 20.25 49.00
CA ARG A 3 -19.25 20.63 47.66
C ARG A 3 -18.14 19.70 47.12
N ARG A 4 -17.54 18.90 48.00
CA ARG A 4 -16.40 18.01 47.72
C ARG A 4 -16.69 16.83 46.77
N PRO A 5 -17.83 16.12 46.84
CA PRO A 5 -18.04 14.95 45.97
C PRO A 5 -18.16 15.31 44.49
N LYS A 6 -18.66 16.51 44.16
CA LYS A 6 -18.75 16.99 42.78
C LYS A 6 -17.38 17.17 42.13
N VAL A 7 -16.40 17.67 42.89
CA VAL A 7 -15.03 17.85 42.41
C VAL A 7 -14.37 16.49 42.16
N ILE A 8 -14.55 15.53 43.08
CA ILE A 8 -14.01 14.18 42.94
C ILE A 8 -14.58 13.49 41.69
N LEU A 9 -15.90 13.55 41.50
CA LEU A 9 -16.55 12.97 40.33
C LEU A 9 -16.06 13.61 39.03
N PHE A 10 -15.92 14.94 39.00
CA PHE A 10 -15.39 15.66 37.84
C PHE A 10 -13.96 15.21 37.51
N CYS A 11 -13.07 15.12 38.50
CA CYS A 11 -11.70 14.65 38.29
C CYS A 11 -11.66 13.21 37.73
N ILE A 12 -12.50 12.31 38.24
CA ILE A 12 -12.59 10.93 37.74
C ILE A 12 -13.04 10.92 36.28
N LEU A 13 -14.08 11.69 35.94
CA LEU A 13 -14.60 11.77 34.58
C LEU A 13 -13.56 12.34 33.60
N MET A 14 -12.85 13.40 34.02
CA MET A 14 -11.73 13.95 33.25
C MET A 14 -10.62 12.93 33.04
N ALA A 15 -10.24 12.17 34.07
CA ALA A 15 -9.22 11.13 33.96
C ALA A 15 -9.62 10.04 32.95
N ILE A 16 -10.88 9.61 32.95
CA ILE A 16 -11.40 8.64 31.99
C ILE A 16 -11.36 9.20 30.56
N VAL A 17 -11.82 10.44 30.35
CA VAL A 17 -11.78 11.10 29.02
C VAL A 17 -10.34 11.23 28.52
N CYS A 18 -9.40 11.64 29.37
CA CYS A 18 -7.99 11.69 29.02
C CYS A 18 -7.43 10.33 28.61
N LEU A 19 -7.78 9.26 29.35
CA LEU A 19 -7.36 7.90 29.00
C LEU A 19 -7.91 7.46 27.64
N VAL A 20 -9.19 7.72 27.36
CA VAL A 20 -9.81 7.40 26.06
C VAL A 20 -9.15 8.20 24.94
N MET A 21 -8.87 9.49 25.14
CA MET A 21 -8.22 10.35 24.14
C MET A 21 -6.78 9.90 23.86
N VAL A 22 -6.01 9.53 24.89
CA VAL A 22 -4.67 8.97 24.72
C VAL A 22 -4.73 7.62 23.99
N HIS A 23 -5.68 6.76 24.36
CA HIS A 23 -5.85 5.47 23.68
C HIS A 23 -6.23 5.63 22.22
N LEU A 24 -7.16 6.54 21.90
CA LEU A 24 -7.51 6.90 20.53
C LEU A 24 -6.29 7.47 19.81
N TYR A 25 -5.56 8.43 20.39
CA TYR A 25 -4.38 9.02 19.76
C TYR A 25 -3.29 7.98 19.44
N LEU A 26 -3.07 7.01 20.33
CA LEU A 26 -2.07 5.95 20.15
C LEU A 26 -2.50 4.85 19.16
N ASN A 27 -3.81 4.58 19.06
CA ASN A 27 -4.35 3.51 18.22
C ASN A 27 -5.02 4.02 16.93
N TRP A 28 -5.21 5.32 16.79
CA TRP A 28 -5.76 5.92 15.59
C TRP A 28 -4.76 5.72 14.46
N ARG A 29 -5.13 4.84 13.54
CA ARG A 29 -4.43 4.65 12.28
C ARG A 29 -5.31 5.26 11.21
N PRO A 30 -4.79 6.19 10.39
CA PRO A 30 -5.55 6.65 9.23
C PRO A 30 -5.91 5.43 8.39
N ALA A 31 -7.16 5.35 7.91
CA ALA A 31 -7.66 4.19 7.16
C ALA A 31 -6.76 3.86 5.94
N ASN A 32 -6.12 4.88 5.37
CA ASN A 32 -5.17 4.77 4.27
C ASN A 32 -3.86 5.48 4.63
N PRO A 33 -2.90 4.78 5.25
CA PRO A 33 -1.64 5.38 5.68
C PRO A 33 -0.65 5.60 4.54
N LEU A 34 -0.89 5.06 3.34
CA LEU A 34 -0.04 5.25 2.18
C LEU A 34 -0.67 6.20 1.15
N ARG A 35 0.16 7.10 0.62
CA ARG A 35 -0.17 7.95 -0.54
C ARG A 35 0.76 7.60 -1.68
N PHE A 36 0.20 7.44 -2.87
CA PHE A 36 0.92 7.07 -4.08
C PHE A 36 0.92 8.26 -5.05
N ARG A 37 2.11 8.70 -5.47
CA ARG A 37 2.29 9.77 -6.45
C ARG A 37 3.05 9.26 -7.64
N ILE A 38 2.43 9.26 -8.82
CA ILE A 38 3.08 8.85 -10.06
C ILE A 38 3.67 10.08 -10.74
N THR A 39 4.92 9.98 -11.15
CA THR A 39 5.64 11.06 -11.82
C THR A 39 6.03 10.64 -13.23
N ALA A 40 6.32 11.64 -14.08
CA ALA A 40 6.74 11.40 -15.46
C ALA A 40 7.98 10.48 -15.52
N PRO A 41 8.11 9.65 -16.56
CA PRO A 41 9.21 8.71 -16.68
C PRO A 41 10.53 9.49 -16.82
N ARG A 42 11.56 9.09 -16.07
CA ARG A 42 12.87 9.77 -16.08
C ARG A 42 13.56 9.71 -17.44
N SER A 43 13.24 8.71 -18.23
CA SER A 43 13.73 8.54 -19.60
C SER A 43 12.67 7.82 -20.43
N VAL A 44 12.27 8.41 -21.55
CA VAL A 44 11.51 7.67 -22.56
C VAL A 44 12.48 6.66 -23.18
N PRO A 45 12.19 5.35 -23.16
CA PRO A 45 13.06 4.37 -23.78
C PRO A 45 13.25 4.77 -25.25
N SER A 46 14.50 5.10 -25.61
CA SER A 46 14.86 5.47 -26.96
C SER A 46 14.75 4.23 -27.84
N GLY A 47 13.60 4.08 -28.49
CA GLY A 47 13.36 3.30 -29.70
C GLY A 47 14.16 2.01 -29.86
N GLY A 48 13.77 0.96 -29.15
CA GLY A 48 13.92 -0.42 -29.63
C GLY A 48 12.52 -1.00 -29.85
N GLU A 49 12.23 -1.55 -31.04
CA GLU A 49 10.92 -2.12 -31.44
C GLU A 49 10.36 -3.21 -30.50
N GLY A 50 11.10 -3.64 -29.47
CA GLY A 50 10.69 -4.68 -28.53
C GLY A 50 10.22 -4.24 -27.14
N ALA A 51 10.45 -2.99 -26.71
CA ALA A 51 10.09 -2.57 -25.35
C ALA A 51 8.60 -2.17 -25.27
N ARG A 52 7.74 -3.14 -24.92
CA ARG A 52 6.28 -2.93 -24.74
C ARG A 52 5.90 -2.25 -23.43
N MET A 53 6.85 -2.06 -22.50
CA MET A 53 6.60 -1.48 -21.18
C MET A 53 7.43 -0.22 -20.95
N VAL A 54 6.85 0.77 -20.29
CA VAL A 54 7.47 2.02 -19.86
C VAL A 54 7.41 2.09 -18.34
N ASP A 55 8.55 2.33 -17.72
CA ASP A 55 8.70 2.42 -16.27
C ASP A 55 8.45 3.84 -15.78
N TYR A 56 7.45 4.00 -14.91
CA TYR A 56 7.09 5.27 -14.28
C TYR A 56 7.48 5.26 -12.80
N PRO A 57 8.24 6.26 -12.32
CA PRO A 57 8.54 6.38 -10.91
C PRO A 57 7.29 6.70 -10.09
N VAL A 58 7.09 5.94 -9.02
CA VAL A 58 6.01 6.08 -8.04
C VAL A 58 6.62 6.42 -6.69
N THR A 59 6.36 7.62 -6.20
CA THR A 59 6.70 7.99 -4.82
C THR A 59 5.61 7.51 -3.90
N VAL A 60 5.96 6.69 -2.92
CA VAL A 60 5.05 6.20 -1.88
C VAL A 60 5.39 6.88 -0.56
N GLU A 61 4.45 7.64 -0.03
CA GLU A 61 4.55 8.37 1.23
C GLU A 61 3.77 7.62 2.32
N ASN A 62 4.40 7.37 3.46
CA ASN A 62 3.74 6.82 4.64
C ASN A 62 3.39 7.96 5.59
N THR A 63 2.10 8.22 5.78
CA THR A 63 1.58 9.28 6.66
C THR A 63 1.34 8.79 8.09
N SER A 64 1.69 7.54 8.40
CA SER A 64 1.54 6.98 9.73
C SER A 64 2.84 7.01 10.52
N SER A 65 2.71 6.92 11.85
CA SER A 65 3.86 6.80 12.76
C SER A 65 4.45 5.39 12.83
N ALA A 66 3.96 4.44 12.02
CA ALA A 66 4.41 3.05 12.02
C ALA A 66 5.11 2.70 10.71
N THR A 67 6.14 1.84 10.78
CA THR A 67 6.80 1.31 9.58
C THR A 67 5.84 0.39 8.83
N ILE A 68 5.66 0.64 7.53
CA ILE A 68 4.82 -0.19 6.67
C ILE A 68 5.70 -1.09 5.82
N ARG A 69 5.32 -2.37 5.74
CA ARG A 69 5.94 -3.34 4.84
C ARG A 69 4.94 -3.64 3.74
N LEU A 70 5.20 -3.05 2.58
CA LEU A 70 4.40 -3.19 1.38
C LEU A 70 4.84 -4.46 0.64
N ILE A 71 3.90 -5.39 0.43
CA ILE A 71 4.14 -6.59 -0.39
C ILE A 71 4.01 -6.25 -1.85
N MET A 72 2.88 -5.61 -2.19
CA MET A 72 2.47 -5.41 -3.56
C MET A 72 1.53 -4.21 -3.60
N ALA A 73 1.63 -3.42 -4.66
CA ALA A 73 0.66 -2.40 -5.00
C ALA A 73 0.34 -2.51 -6.49
N ILE A 74 -0.95 -2.42 -6.81
CA ILE A 74 -1.50 -2.62 -8.15
C ILE A 74 -2.41 -1.44 -8.48
N PRO A 75 -2.12 -0.67 -9.55
CA PRO A 75 -3.03 0.35 -10.03
C PRO A 75 -4.19 -0.28 -10.82
N PHE A 76 -5.38 0.18 -10.51
CA PHE A 76 -6.63 -0.11 -11.22
C PHE A 76 -7.16 1.19 -11.82
N PRO A 77 -7.59 1.21 -13.09
CA PRO A 77 -8.19 2.41 -13.67
C PRO A 77 -9.45 2.82 -12.90
N PRO A 78 -9.87 4.08 -13.02
CA PRO A 78 -11.13 4.53 -12.44
C PRO A 78 -12.27 3.62 -12.92
N LYS A 79 -13.16 3.21 -12.00
CA LYS A 79 -14.41 2.52 -12.38
C LYS A 79 -15.23 3.48 -13.25
N GLU A 80 -15.54 3.10 -14.48
CA GLU A 80 -16.48 3.85 -15.30
C GLU A 80 -17.83 3.89 -14.58
N LYS A 81 -18.41 5.09 -14.43
CA LYS A 81 -19.61 5.29 -13.60
C LYS A 81 -20.89 4.68 -14.18
N ASP A 82 -20.87 4.29 -15.47
CA ASP A 82 -22.07 3.91 -16.21
C ASP A 82 -22.07 2.45 -16.71
N GLY A 83 -21.04 1.66 -16.38
CA GLY A 83 -20.96 0.26 -16.74
C GLY A 83 -21.22 -0.65 -15.54
N ASP A 84 -22.15 -1.58 -15.68
CA ASP A 84 -22.35 -2.74 -14.80
C ASP A 84 -21.18 -3.74 -14.97
N GLU A 85 -19.95 -3.21 -15.00
CA GLU A 85 -18.74 -4.00 -15.18
C GLU A 85 -18.45 -4.69 -13.85
N ASP A 86 -18.58 -6.02 -13.88
CA ASP A 86 -18.14 -6.90 -12.81
C ASP A 86 -16.71 -6.51 -12.41
N GLU A 87 -16.45 -6.44 -11.10
CA GLU A 87 -15.13 -6.07 -10.54
C GLU A 87 -13.97 -6.94 -11.07
N TYR A 88 -14.30 -8.10 -11.67
CA TYR A 88 -13.38 -9.02 -12.33
C TYR A 88 -12.88 -8.57 -13.70
N ASP A 89 -13.62 -7.69 -14.39
CA ASP A 89 -13.29 -7.24 -15.75
C ASP A 89 -12.43 -5.99 -15.79
N ASN A 90 -11.97 -5.51 -14.63
CA ASN A 90 -11.08 -4.36 -14.58
C ASN A 90 -9.60 -4.79 -14.46
N PRO A 91 -8.90 -5.07 -15.58
CA PRO A 91 -7.54 -5.59 -15.54
C PRO A 91 -6.60 -4.57 -14.91
N SER A 92 -5.80 -5.03 -13.96
CA SER A 92 -4.67 -4.28 -13.42
C SER A 92 -3.80 -3.71 -14.54
N ILE A 93 -3.41 -2.43 -14.40
CA ILE A 93 -2.66 -1.73 -15.46
C ILE A 93 -1.15 -2.05 -15.41
N GLY A 94 -0.69 -2.48 -14.24
CA GLY A 94 0.69 -2.84 -13.99
C GLY A 94 0.87 -3.35 -12.57
N GLU A 95 2.12 -3.48 -12.16
CA GLU A 95 2.49 -3.83 -10.80
C GLU A 95 3.56 -2.85 -10.33
N VAL A 96 3.42 -2.33 -9.12
CA VAL A 96 4.42 -1.48 -8.49
C VAL A 96 5.49 -2.35 -7.86
N ARG A 97 6.76 -2.12 -8.24
CA ARG A 97 7.91 -2.90 -7.81
C ARG A 97 9.03 -1.98 -7.31
N PRO A 98 9.92 -2.46 -6.42
CA PRO A 98 11.14 -1.73 -6.07
C PRO A 98 11.99 -1.41 -7.32
N PRO A 99 12.68 -0.26 -7.37
CA PRO A 99 13.37 0.22 -8.57
C PRO A 99 14.57 -0.65 -8.96
N HIS A 100 15.17 -1.32 -7.97
CA HIS A 100 16.18 -2.33 -8.20
C HIS A 100 15.52 -3.69 -8.02
N ARG A 101 15.93 -4.70 -8.82
CA ARG A 101 15.63 -6.12 -8.55
C ARG A 101 16.31 -6.54 -7.24
N SER A 102 15.83 -5.98 -6.15
CA SER A 102 16.10 -6.43 -4.80
C SER A 102 15.52 -7.83 -4.71
N ALA A 103 16.32 -8.77 -4.22
CA ALA A 103 15.84 -10.11 -3.88
C ALA A 103 14.81 -10.08 -2.73
N GLU A 104 14.62 -8.92 -2.08
CA GLU A 104 13.60 -8.75 -1.07
C GLU A 104 12.23 -8.43 -1.70
N PRO A 105 11.20 -9.24 -1.42
CA PRO A 105 9.85 -9.09 -1.96
C PRO A 105 9.03 -7.98 -1.28
N LEU A 106 9.62 -7.25 -0.32
CA LEU A 106 8.90 -6.29 0.52
C LEU A 106 9.57 -4.92 0.40
N ALA A 107 8.80 -3.89 0.07
CA ALA A 107 9.25 -2.51 0.23
C ALA A 107 9.00 -2.06 1.67
N ILE A 108 10.04 -1.55 2.34
CA ILE A 108 9.95 -1.02 3.70
C ILE A 108 9.80 0.50 3.60
N ILE A 109 8.67 1.02 4.06
CA ILE A 109 8.36 2.45 4.03
C ILE A 109 8.42 2.97 5.48
N PRO A 110 9.42 3.80 5.82
CA PRO A 110 9.60 4.28 7.19
C PRO A 110 8.42 5.18 7.64
N PRO A 111 8.21 5.34 8.96
CA PRO A 111 7.23 6.28 9.50
C PRO A 111 7.43 7.69 8.96
N HIS A 112 6.36 8.37 8.54
CA HIS A 112 6.41 9.75 8.01
C HIS A 112 7.44 9.96 6.89
N GLY A 113 7.82 8.90 6.20
CA GLY A 113 8.86 8.92 5.18
C GLY A 113 8.35 8.50 3.81
N THR A 114 9.26 8.57 2.83
CA THR A 114 8.96 8.28 1.43
C THR A 114 9.87 7.18 0.90
N CYS A 115 9.33 6.36 -0.01
CA CYS A 115 10.08 5.36 -0.77
C CYS A 115 9.76 5.54 -2.26
N GLU A 116 10.77 5.38 -3.12
CA GLU A 116 10.57 5.39 -4.56
C GLU A 116 10.42 3.95 -5.06
N LEU A 117 9.34 3.70 -5.79
CA LEU A 117 9.01 2.46 -6.49
C LEU A 117 8.84 2.75 -7.99
N ILE A 118 8.64 1.71 -8.78
CA ILE A 118 8.42 1.80 -10.22
C ILE A 118 7.14 1.06 -10.56
N VAL A 119 6.31 1.63 -11.44
CA VAL A 119 5.22 0.93 -12.11
C VAL A 119 5.52 0.81 -13.59
N SER A 120 5.49 -0.41 -14.11
CA SER A 120 5.65 -0.66 -15.55
C SER A 120 4.27 -0.65 -16.20
N LEU A 121 4.01 0.30 -17.10
CA LEU A 121 2.78 0.37 -17.89
C LEU A 121 3.05 -0.06 -19.33
N VAL A 122 2.04 -0.56 -20.03
CA VAL A 122 2.13 -0.81 -21.48
C VAL A 122 2.35 0.51 -22.20
N ARG A 123 3.21 0.53 -23.23
CA ARG A 123 3.63 1.74 -23.96
C ARG A 123 2.49 2.58 -24.52
N ASP A 124 1.38 1.94 -24.87
CA ASP A 124 0.18 2.61 -25.41
C ASP A 124 -0.67 3.28 -24.32
N ARG A 125 -0.32 3.07 -23.04
CA ARG A 125 -0.97 3.73 -21.91
C ARG A 125 -0.15 4.91 -21.42
N SER A 126 -0.84 6.03 -21.29
CA SER A 126 -0.30 7.25 -20.73
C SER A 126 -0.53 7.28 -19.20
N PRO A 127 0.26 8.04 -18.44
CA PRO A 127 -0.06 8.29 -17.03
C PRO A 127 -1.39 9.06 -16.87
N GLU A 128 -1.93 9.69 -17.92
CA GLU A 128 -3.25 10.31 -17.89
C GLU A 128 -4.37 9.27 -17.80
N ASP A 129 -4.15 8.06 -18.32
CA ASP A 129 -5.09 6.93 -18.19
C ASP A 129 -5.20 6.44 -16.73
N LEU A 130 -4.23 6.83 -15.90
CA LEU A 130 -4.24 6.59 -14.46
C LEU A 130 -4.90 7.75 -13.69
N LYS A 131 -5.41 8.78 -14.35
CA LYS A 131 -6.08 9.88 -13.66
C LYS A 131 -7.40 9.38 -13.06
N GLY A 132 -7.52 9.49 -11.74
CA GLY A 132 -8.67 8.94 -11.00
C GLY A 132 -8.55 7.44 -10.72
N ALA A 133 -7.46 6.80 -11.13
CA ALA A 133 -7.16 5.41 -10.77
C ALA A 133 -6.99 5.23 -9.26
N THR A 134 -7.28 4.03 -8.80
CA THR A 134 -7.04 3.62 -7.42
C THR A 134 -5.86 2.65 -7.36
N MET A 135 -5.10 2.74 -6.29
CA MET A 135 -4.02 1.83 -5.96
C MET A 135 -4.56 0.88 -4.91
N ARG A 136 -4.68 -0.41 -5.24
CA ARG A 136 -4.88 -1.45 -4.24
C ARG A 136 -3.53 -1.94 -3.77
N TYR A 137 -3.34 -2.05 -2.47
CA TYR A 137 -2.06 -2.45 -1.91
C TYR A 137 -2.22 -3.37 -0.71
N PHE A 138 -1.22 -4.23 -0.55
CA PHE A 138 -1.19 -5.25 0.48
C PHE A 138 -0.05 -4.97 1.44
N THR A 139 -0.36 -4.86 2.73
CA THR A 139 0.63 -4.65 3.78
C THR A 139 0.69 -5.83 4.73
N VAL A 140 1.81 -5.95 5.44
CA VAL A 140 1.96 -6.96 6.50
C VAL A 140 2.60 -6.42 7.76
N THR A 141 2.18 -7.05 8.86
CA THR A 141 2.79 -6.88 10.16
C THR A 141 4.24 -7.39 10.16
N PRO A 142 5.09 -6.92 11.11
CA PRO A 142 6.46 -7.39 11.24
C PRO A 142 6.58 -8.91 11.41
N SER A 143 5.65 -9.54 12.15
CA SER A 143 5.64 -10.99 12.37
C SER A 143 5.35 -11.77 11.10
N ARG A 144 4.37 -11.33 10.29
CA ARG A 144 4.05 -11.95 8.99
C ARG A 144 5.12 -11.71 7.93
N ALA A 145 5.82 -10.58 7.98
CA ALA A 145 6.89 -10.28 7.01
C ALA A 145 8.07 -11.28 7.06
N ALA A 146 8.38 -11.86 8.23
CA ALA A 146 9.39 -12.91 8.32
C ALA A 146 8.95 -14.19 7.61
N PHE A 147 7.67 -14.56 7.79
CA PHE A 147 7.06 -15.70 7.12
C PHE A 147 7.07 -15.52 5.60
N ILE A 148 6.59 -14.40 5.07
CA ILE A 148 6.59 -14.14 3.62
C ILE A 148 7.99 -14.21 3.03
N ARG A 149 9.00 -13.65 3.71
CA ARG A 149 10.39 -13.76 3.25
C ARG A 149 10.86 -15.21 3.19
N ALA A 150 10.49 -16.04 4.17
CA ALA A 150 10.80 -17.46 4.15
C ALA A 150 10.08 -18.16 3.00
N VAL A 151 8.81 -17.86 2.76
CA VAL A 151 8.00 -18.42 1.66
C VAL A 151 8.59 -18.06 0.30
N VAL A 152 8.86 -16.78 0.04
CA VAL A 152 9.43 -16.32 -1.24
C VAL A 152 10.81 -16.93 -1.48
N ARG A 153 11.65 -17.01 -0.43
CA ARG A 153 12.95 -17.67 -0.53
C ARG A 153 12.80 -19.16 -0.85
N PHE A 154 11.89 -19.84 -0.17
CA PHE A 154 11.60 -21.25 -0.40
C PHE A 154 11.07 -21.50 -1.82
N GLN A 155 10.11 -20.69 -2.31
CA GLN A 155 9.63 -20.79 -3.69
C GLN A 155 10.74 -20.57 -4.72
N ARG A 156 11.64 -19.62 -4.47
CA ARG A 156 12.79 -19.38 -5.36
C ARG A 156 13.73 -20.57 -5.39
N ASP A 157 14.05 -21.12 -4.22
CA ASP A 157 15.00 -22.23 -4.09
C ASP A 157 14.36 -23.57 -4.56
N PHE A 158 13.02 -23.67 -4.57
CA PHE A 158 12.24 -24.85 -4.95
C PHE A 158 11.15 -24.55 -5.99
N ALA A 159 11.51 -23.88 -7.09
CA ALA A 159 10.56 -23.40 -8.11
C ALA A 159 9.66 -24.48 -8.75
N TYR A 160 10.03 -25.75 -8.64
CA TYR A 160 9.26 -26.90 -9.15
C TYR A 160 8.10 -27.32 -8.22
N LEU A 161 8.10 -26.88 -6.97
CA LEU A 161 7.02 -27.16 -6.02
C LEU A 161 5.92 -26.10 -6.17
N LYS A 162 4.71 -26.53 -6.53
CA LYS A 162 3.50 -25.68 -6.50
C LYS A 162 3.06 -25.47 -5.05
N ILE A 163 3.73 -24.57 -4.35
CA ILE A 163 3.51 -24.34 -2.90
C ILE A 163 2.27 -23.47 -2.65
N ASN A 164 1.61 -22.95 -3.69
CA ASN A 164 0.40 -22.12 -3.57
C ASN A 164 -0.75 -22.79 -2.77
N THR A 165 -0.73 -24.12 -2.61
CA THR A 165 -1.73 -24.87 -1.82
C THR A 165 -1.39 -25.00 -0.34
N LEU A 166 -0.14 -24.74 0.06
CA LEU A 166 0.34 -24.90 1.45
C LEU A 166 0.20 -23.63 2.28
N PHE A 167 -0.12 -22.51 1.64
CA PHE A 167 -0.40 -21.25 2.32
C PHE A 167 -1.89 -20.97 2.17
N PRO A 168 -2.70 -21.29 3.20
CA PRO A 168 -4.12 -20.94 3.17
C PRO A 168 -4.24 -19.44 2.93
N ASP A 169 -5.33 -19.03 2.29
CA ASP A 169 -5.69 -17.65 1.95
C ASP A 169 -5.52 -16.73 3.18
N GLU A 170 -4.29 -16.27 3.40
CA GLU A 170 -4.00 -15.33 4.47
C GLU A 170 -4.55 -14.02 3.93
N SER A 171 -5.61 -13.54 4.56
CA SER A 171 -6.10 -12.20 4.36
C SER A 171 -4.97 -11.23 4.67
N PHE A 172 -4.25 -10.85 3.61
CA PHE A 172 -3.42 -9.68 3.60
C PHE A 172 -4.33 -8.49 3.89
N ASP A 173 -3.83 -7.54 4.67
CA ASP A 173 -4.57 -6.30 4.88
C ASP A 173 -4.57 -5.56 3.54
N MET A 174 -5.68 -5.70 2.80
CA MET A 174 -5.90 -5.05 1.52
C MET A 174 -6.45 -3.65 1.80
N HIS A 175 -5.81 -2.68 1.18
CA HIS A 175 -6.17 -1.28 1.29
C HIS A 175 -6.32 -0.67 -0.10
N GLU A 176 -7.05 0.43 -0.18
CA GLU A 176 -7.26 1.16 -1.42
C GLU A 176 -6.97 2.65 -1.20
N ALA A 177 -6.11 3.22 -2.04
CA ALA A 177 -5.76 4.64 -2.00
C ALA A 177 -5.88 5.27 -3.38
N HIS A 178 -6.34 6.52 -3.45
CA HIS A 178 -6.33 7.26 -4.71
C HIS A 178 -4.90 7.61 -5.14
N ILE A 179 -4.64 7.46 -6.43
CA ILE A 179 -3.37 7.86 -7.03
C ILE A 179 -3.37 9.37 -7.24
N GLN A 180 -2.29 10.02 -6.82
CA GLN A 180 -2.07 11.45 -6.98
C GLN A 180 -1.12 11.71 -8.15
N PHE A 181 -1.39 12.80 -8.89
CA PHE A 181 -0.53 13.31 -9.95
C PHE A 181 -0.02 14.71 -9.54
N PRO A 182 1.22 15.07 -9.90
CA PRO A 182 1.74 16.42 -9.70
C PRO A 182 0.97 17.47 -10.52
#